data_AF-A0A451BVC6-F1
#
_entry.id   AF-A0A451BVC6-F1
#
_cell.length_a   1.000
_cell.length_b   1.000
_cell.length_c   1.000
_cell.angle_alpha   90.00
_cell.angle_beta   90.00
_cell.angle_gamma   90.00
#
_symmetry.space_group_name_H-M   'P 1'
#
loop_
_entity.id
_entity.type
_entity.pdbx_description
1 polymer ?
#
loop_
_entity_poly.entity_id
_entity_poly.type
_entity_poly.pdbx_seq_one_letter_code
_entity_poly.pdbx_strand_id
1 'polypeptide(L)'
;MIHKLRKTRNTFIRLPCVIPQVRGHHWYYLLSPEGDGTAEVSIGGVVTTHTLPTGQVVEIDGGSDNTVSVSIRSDAPILVTHVGGDSNGPKQDASPAPPAATELWGVQSGEVHLGALEDLTTITILSDDGGYLDGIVLDAGDRYSVSDLGSSDPQGQGSALRIMADKPIAAVQVDDGDGTDQSAFLPTEYLAVAFGLPTDSQYVAVVCPWPDTSVTLYDGADPPEARVCTGDGVYPGKVLFGSADNGAHISAGARIESNEPVYLMYEDSARDDERNLMGMP
;
A
#
# COMPACT_ATOMS: atom_id res chain seq x y z
N MET A 1 4.13 -31.40 -1.14
CA MET A 1 3.01 -31.42 -2.11
C MET A 1 2.97 -30.01 -2.71
N ILE A 2 3.69 -29.79 -3.81
CA ILE A 2 3.94 -28.46 -4.37
C ILE A 2 2.66 -27.99 -5.07
N HIS A 3 1.97 -27.03 -4.46
CA HIS A 3 0.82 -26.39 -5.10
C HIS A 3 1.34 -25.47 -6.20
N LYS A 4 1.23 -25.94 -7.45
CA LYS A 4 1.41 -25.11 -8.65
C LYS A 4 0.39 -23.97 -8.62
N LEU A 5 0.81 -22.77 -8.24
CA LEU A 5 0.10 -21.55 -8.61
C LEU A 5 0.33 -21.31 -10.11
N ARG A 6 -0.68 -21.63 -10.92
CA ARG A 6 -0.77 -21.22 -12.31
C ARG A 6 -2.12 -20.51 -12.51
N LYS A 7 -2.05 -19.28 -13.05
CA LYS A 7 -3.11 -18.30 -13.43
C LYS A 7 -3.27 -17.18 -12.40
N THR A 8 -3.27 -15.89 -12.74
CA THR A 8 -3.63 -15.18 -14.00
C THR A 8 -2.74 -13.95 -14.26
N ARG A 9 -2.56 -13.59 -15.54
CA ARG A 9 -2.01 -12.29 -15.98
C ARG A 9 -2.82 -11.13 -15.39
N ASN A 10 -2.13 -10.04 -15.04
CA ASN A 10 -2.62 -8.74 -14.57
C ASN A 10 -3.55 -8.76 -13.35
N THR A 11 -2.99 -9.10 -12.18
CA THR A 11 -3.71 -9.09 -10.91
C THR A 11 -4.14 -7.67 -10.51
N PHE A 12 -3.33 -6.64 -10.80
CA PHE A 12 -3.52 -5.24 -10.35
C PHE A 12 -4.71 -4.49 -10.98
N ILE A 13 -5.39 -5.12 -11.92
CA ILE A 13 -6.49 -4.53 -12.69
C ILE A 13 -7.81 -5.17 -12.24
N ARG A 14 -8.22 -4.87 -11.00
CA ARG A 14 -9.46 -5.39 -10.41
C ARG A 14 -10.10 -4.35 -9.51
N LEU A 15 -11.40 -4.53 -9.29
CA LEU A 15 -12.23 -3.73 -8.41
C LEU A 15 -13.08 -4.66 -7.57
N PRO A 16 -13.66 -4.17 -6.48
CA PRO A 16 -13.71 -2.78 -5.97
C PRO A 16 -12.42 -2.29 -5.29
N CYS A 17 -12.22 -0.97 -5.22
CA CYS A 17 -11.19 -0.31 -4.39
C CYS A 17 -11.85 0.59 -3.34
N VAL A 18 -11.16 0.78 -2.21
CA VAL A 18 -11.47 1.81 -1.21
C VAL A 18 -10.20 2.59 -0.88
N ILE A 19 -10.31 3.91 -0.66
CA ILE A 19 -9.18 4.81 -0.47
C ILE A 19 -9.51 5.76 0.69
N PRO A 20 -8.85 5.62 1.85
CA PRO A 20 -8.91 6.60 2.94
C PRO A 20 -8.43 7.97 2.48
N GLN A 21 -9.24 9.02 2.59
CA GLN A 21 -8.81 10.40 2.30
C GLN A 21 -8.14 10.98 3.54
N VAL A 22 -6.87 11.38 3.47
CA VAL A 22 -6.11 11.83 4.66
C VAL A 22 -5.65 13.27 4.60
N ARG A 23 -4.97 13.69 3.51
CA ARG A 23 -4.30 14.99 3.45
C ARG A 23 -4.82 15.88 2.32
N GLY A 24 -5.52 16.94 2.75
CA GLY A 24 -5.83 18.11 1.93
C GLY A 24 -6.95 17.84 0.94
N HIS A 25 -6.63 17.85 -0.34
CA HIS A 25 -7.52 17.70 -1.49
C HIS A 25 -7.11 16.46 -2.29
N HIS A 26 -8.09 15.77 -2.85
CA HIS A 26 -7.88 14.44 -3.42
C HIS A 26 -8.19 14.41 -4.91
N TRP A 27 -7.40 13.65 -5.66
CA TRP A 27 -7.64 13.33 -7.05
C TRP A 27 -7.49 11.83 -7.28
N TYR A 28 -8.37 11.29 -8.12
CA TYR A 28 -8.32 9.90 -8.55
C TYR A 28 -8.09 9.85 -10.06
N TYR A 29 -7.13 9.03 -10.48
CA TYR A 29 -6.85 8.79 -11.88
C TYR A 29 -7.21 7.35 -12.20
N LEU A 30 -8.21 7.20 -13.06
CA LEU A 30 -8.74 5.90 -13.48
C LEU A 30 -8.33 5.65 -14.94
N LEU A 31 -7.77 4.48 -15.19
CA LEU A 31 -7.41 4.03 -16.55
C LEU A 31 -8.04 2.65 -16.78
N SER A 32 -8.85 2.51 -17.83
CA SER A 32 -9.25 1.18 -18.32
C SER A 32 -8.35 0.76 -19.49
N PRO A 33 -7.45 -0.23 -19.32
CA PRO A 33 -6.44 -0.53 -20.33
C PRO A 33 -6.92 -1.49 -21.43
N GLU A 34 -7.97 -2.26 -21.19
CA GLU A 34 -8.36 -3.40 -22.05
C GLU A 34 -9.70 -3.21 -22.78
N GLY A 35 -10.50 -2.21 -22.40
CA GLY A 35 -11.78 -1.92 -23.04
C GLY A 35 -12.44 -0.66 -22.50
N ASP A 36 -13.54 -0.25 -23.12
CA ASP A 36 -14.36 0.83 -22.60
C ASP A 36 -15.13 0.32 -21.38
N GLY A 37 -15.32 1.20 -20.39
CA GLY A 37 -16.08 0.88 -19.18
C GLY A 37 -16.73 2.10 -18.56
N THR A 38 -17.32 1.88 -17.39
CA THR A 38 -17.86 2.90 -16.51
C THR A 38 -17.39 2.66 -15.08
N ALA A 39 -17.15 3.72 -14.33
CA ALA A 39 -16.87 3.64 -12.90
C ALA A 39 -17.89 4.43 -12.09
N GLU A 40 -18.37 3.82 -11.01
CA GLU A 40 -19.10 4.47 -9.93
C GLU A 40 -18.10 4.86 -8.84
N VAL A 41 -18.10 6.14 -8.48
CA VAL A 41 -17.28 6.70 -7.40
C VAL A 41 -18.20 7.25 -6.32
N SER A 42 -18.05 6.74 -5.10
CA SER A 42 -18.81 7.18 -3.93
C SER A 42 -17.91 7.91 -2.94
N ILE A 43 -18.24 9.17 -2.65
CA ILE A 43 -17.50 10.07 -1.76
C ILE A 43 -18.50 10.70 -0.78
N GLY A 44 -18.32 10.50 0.52
CA GLY A 44 -19.25 11.04 1.53
C GLY A 44 -20.71 10.64 1.31
N GLY A 45 -20.94 9.45 0.74
CA GLY A 45 -22.26 8.94 0.37
C GLY A 45 -22.84 9.48 -0.95
N VAL A 46 -22.14 10.40 -1.64
CA VAL A 46 -22.53 10.89 -2.97
C VAL A 46 -21.93 9.99 -4.04
N VAL A 47 -22.78 9.37 -4.85
CA VAL A 47 -22.36 8.49 -5.96
C VAL A 47 -22.41 9.24 -7.28
N THR A 48 -21.33 9.16 -8.04
CA THR A 48 -21.19 9.69 -9.40
C THR A 48 -20.75 8.59 -10.36
N THR A 49 -21.11 8.70 -11.64
CA THR A 49 -20.75 7.72 -12.68
C THR A 49 -19.89 8.39 -13.75
N HIS A 50 -18.77 7.78 -14.08
CA HIS A 50 -17.80 8.26 -15.05
C HIS A 50 -17.61 7.25 -16.17
N THR A 51 -17.62 7.70 -17.42
CA THR A 51 -17.22 6.87 -18.57
C THR A 51 -15.70 6.77 -18.61
N LEU A 52 -15.20 5.56 -18.86
CA LEU A 52 -13.78 5.25 -18.97
C LEU A 52 -13.47 4.74 -20.39
N PRO A 53 -13.06 5.62 -21.32
CA PRO A 53 -12.61 5.19 -22.63
C PRO A 53 -11.33 4.37 -22.54
N THR A 54 -11.21 3.34 -23.39
CA THR A 54 -10.03 2.47 -23.43
C THR A 54 -8.74 3.28 -23.61
N GLY A 55 -7.76 3.07 -22.73
CA GLY A 55 -6.43 3.67 -22.82
C GLY A 55 -6.38 5.17 -22.48
N GLN A 56 -7.47 5.76 -21.99
CA GLN A 56 -7.51 7.15 -21.56
C GLN A 56 -7.59 7.24 -20.04
N VAL A 57 -6.80 8.15 -19.47
CA VAL A 57 -6.87 8.48 -18.04
C VAL A 57 -8.02 9.45 -17.82
N VAL A 58 -8.91 9.09 -16.90
CA VAL A 58 -9.99 9.94 -16.42
C VAL A 58 -9.62 10.43 -15.03
N GLU A 59 -9.51 11.75 -14.88
CA GLU A 59 -9.28 12.41 -13.60
C GLU A 59 -10.63 12.73 -12.93
N ILE A 60 -10.73 12.41 -11.65
CA ILE A 60 -11.89 12.67 -10.81
C ILE A 60 -11.44 13.50 -9.61
N ASP A 61 -12.13 14.61 -9.39
CA ASP A 61 -11.95 15.46 -8.22
C ASP A 61 -12.64 14.81 -7.01
N GLY A 62 -11.83 14.48 -6.00
CA GLY A 62 -12.26 13.82 -4.77
C GLY A 62 -12.68 14.77 -3.67
N GLY A 63 -12.53 16.09 -3.85
CA GLY A 63 -12.79 17.07 -2.81
C GLY A 63 -11.75 17.05 -1.68
N SER A 64 -12.06 17.75 -0.59
CA SER A 64 -11.15 17.97 0.55
C SER A 64 -11.64 17.35 1.87
N ASP A 65 -12.53 16.37 1.82
CA ASP A 65 -13.09 15.76 3.02
C ASP A 65 -12.16 14.69 3.59
N ASN A 66 -11.19 15.16 4.38
CA ASN A 66 -10.26 14.30 5.10
C ASN A 66 -10.92 13.61 6.32
N THR A 67 -12.16 13.14 6.22
CA THR A 67 -12.84 12.34 7.25
C THR A 67 -13.51 11.10 6.70
N VAL A 68 -13.50 10.90 5.37
CA VAL A 68 -14.17 9.81 4.68
C VAL A 68 -13.19 8.91 3.93
N SER A 69 -13.69 7.76 3.52
CA SER A 69 -13.06 6.91 2.51
C SER A 69 -13.85 6.95 1.21
N VAL A 70 -13.15 6.93 0.08
CA VAL A 70 -13.77 6.84 -1.25
C VAL A 70 -13.84 5.39 -1.68
N SER A 71 -14.98 4.98 -2.24
CA SER A 71 -15.09 3.67 -2.90
C SER A 71 -15.26 3.83 -4.41
N ILE A 72 -14.61 2.95 -5.16
CA ILE A 72 -14.63 2.93 -6.62
C ILE A 72 -15.04 1.53 -7.08
N ARG A 73 -16.07 1.45 -7.93
CA ARG A 73 -16.56 0.24 -8.58
C ARG A 73 -16.61 0.47 -10.09
N SER A 74 -16.36 -0.55 -10.90
CA SER A 74 -16.34 -0.46 -12.37
C SER A 74 -16.76 -1.79 -12.96
N ASP A 75 -17.39 -1.71 -14.10
CA ASP A 75 -17.78 -2.85 -14.94
C ASP A 75 -16.62 -3.38 -15.81
N ALA A 76 -15.49 -2.67 -15.85
CA ALA A 76 -14.29 -3.05 -16.56
C ALA A 76 -13.08 -3.13 -15.60
N PRO A 77 -12.05 -3.92 -15.95
CA PRO A 77 -10.75 -3.84 -15.29
C PRO A 77 -10.19 -2.41 -15.40
N ILE A 78 -9.80 -1.82 -14.27
CA ILE A 78 -9.15 -0.51 -14.23
C ILE A 78 -7.90 -0.50 -13.34
N LEU A 79 -7.00 0.44 -13.63
CA LEU A 79 -5.95 0.89 -12.73
C LEU A 79 -6.41 2.17 -12.04
N VAL A 80 -6.11 2.29 -10.75
CA VAL A 80 -6.46 3.46 -9.94
C VAL A 80 -5.21 3.98 -9.25
N THR A 81 -4.97 5.28 -9.39
CA THR A 81 -3.95 6.02 -8.62
C THR A 81 -4.65 7.11 -7.83
N HIS A 82 -4.33 7.18 -6.54
CA HIS A 82 -4.73 8.27 -5.66
C HIS A 82 -3.59 9.29 -5.58
N VAL A 83 -3.97 10.56 -5.52
CA VAL A 83 -3.06 11.68 -5.31
C VAL A 83 -3.72 12.65 -4.34
N GLY A 84 -3.01 13.01 -3.28
CA GLY A 84 -3.40 14.02 -2.32
C GLY A 84 -2.76 15.38 -2.61
N GLY A 85 -2.84 16.28 -1.63
CA GLY A 85 -2.12 17.55 -1.67
C GLY A 85 -2.84 18.64 -0.92
N ASP A 86 -2.11 19.65 -0.46
CA ASP A 86 -2.73 20.77 0.23
C ASP A 86 -3.81 21.43 -0.65
N SER A 87 -4.85 22.00 -0.04
CA SER A 87 -6.04 22.47 -0.76
C SER A 87 -5.78 23.50 -1.88
N ASN A 88 -4.59 24.09 -1.93
CA ASN A 88 -4.11 24.95 -3.03
C ASN A 88 -2.63 24.67 -3.41
N GLY A 89 -2.09 23.54 -2.95
CA GLY A 89 -0.70 23.13 -3.16
C GLY A 89 -0.51 22.29 -4.43
N PRO A 90 0.74 21.90 -4.73
CA PRO A 90 0.98 20.91 -5.76
C PRO A 90 0.34 19.56 -5.39
N LYS A 91 0.01 18.78 -6.42
CA LYS A 91 -0.41 17.38 -6.27
C LYS A 91 0.75 16.56 -5.72
N GLN A 92 0.51 15.78 -4.67
CA GLN A 92 1.51 15.04 -3.92
C GLN A 92 0.90 13.71 -3.40
N ASP A 93 1.60 12.90 -2.60
CA ASP A 93 1.04 11.67 -1.99
C ASP A 93 0.55 10.62 -3.00
N ALA A 94 1.23 10.56 -4.15
CA ALA A 94 0.82 9.68 -5.22
C ALA A 94 1.05 8.21 -4.85
N SER A 95 -0.02 7.42 -4.79
CA SER A 95 0.00 6.01 -4.42
C SER A 95 -0.95 5.19 -5.30
N PRO A 96 -0.63 3.90 -5.55
CA PRO A 96 -1.60 2.99 -6.14
C PRO A 96 -2.79 2.79 -5.20
N ALA A 97 -3.97 2.56 -5.76
CA ALA A 97 -5.12 2.09 -5.01
C ALA A 97 -5.40 0.63 -5.39
N PRO A 98 -4.80 -0.36 -4.69
CA PRO A 98 -5.05 -1.77 -4.95
C PRO A 98 -6.52 -2.12 -4.66
N PRO A 99 -7.02 -3.25 -5.17
CA PRO A 99 -8.35 -3.73 -4.81
C PRO A 99 -8.50 -3.89 -3.31
N ALA A 100 -9.69 -3.58 -2.81
CA ALA A 100 -10.05 -3.82 -1.42
C ALA A 100 -10.02 -5.34 -1.13
N ALA A 101 -9.48 -5.72 0.02
CA ALA A 101 -9.30 -7.12 0.41
C ALA A 101 -9.60 -7.32 1.89
N THR A 102 -9.73 -8.57 2.32
CA THR A 102 -9.98 -8.92 3.74
C THR A 102 -8.68 -9.07 4.55
N GLU A 103 -7.52 -8.98 3.90
CA GLU A 103 -6.21 -9.07 4.52
C GLU A 103 -5.23 -8.15 3.81
N LEU A 104 -4.50 -7.34 4.56
CA LEU A 104 -3.56 -6.34 4.05
C LEU A 104 -2.25 -6.36 4.85
N TRP A 105 -1.16 -6.01 4.17
CA TRP A 105 0.19 -5.93 4.73
C TRP A 105 0.85 -4.61 4.37
N GLY A 106 1.57 -4.03 5.31
CA GLY A 106 2.27 -2.76 5.11
C GLY A 106 3.00 -2.30 6.37
N VAL A 107 3.58 -1.11 6.30
CA VAL A 107 4.42 -0.54 7.37
C VAL A 107 3.73 0.71 7.91
N GLN A 108 3.73 0.88 9.23
CA GLN A 108 3.28 2.08 9.93
C GLN A 108 4.45 3.05 10.12
N SER A 109 4.96 3.63 9.02
CA SER A 109 5.92 4.74 9.09
C SER A 109 5.13 6.04 9.19
N GLY A 110 5.01 6.63 10.39
CA GLY A 110 4.06 7.71 10.62
C GLY A 110 2.63 7.21 10.85
N GLU A 111 1.66 7.77 10.13
CA GLU A 111 0.23 7.51 10.33
C GLU A 111 -0.31 6.39 9.42
N VAL A 112 -1.26 5.59 9.93
CA VAL A 112 -1.99 4.60 9.13
C VAL A 112 -3.49 4.86 9.19
N HIS A 113 -4.12 4.90 8.02
CA HIS A 113 -5.56 5.10 7.87
C HIS A 113 -6.21 3.94 7.13
N LEU A 114 -7.40 3.56 7.58
CA LEU A 114 -8.20 2.43 7.11
C LEU A 114 -9.53 2.92 6.55
N GLY A 115 -10.04 2.22 5.55
CA GLY A 115 -11.36 2.42 4.99
C GLY A 115 -12.07 1.11 4.72
N ALA A 116 -13.39 1.08 4.92
CA ALA A 116 -14.22 -0.08 4.64
C ALA A 116 -15.07 0.13 3.39
N LEU A 117 -15.22 -0.94 2.61
CA LEU A 117 -16.06 -0.93 1.41
C LEU A 117 -17.53 -1.21 1.71
N GLU A 118 -17.81 -1.91 2.81
CA GLU A 118 -19.13 -2.42 3.16
C GLU A 118 -19.47 -2.08 4.61
N ASP A 119 -20.77 -1.94 4.90
CA ASP A 119 -21.26 -1.62 6.24
C ASP A 119 -20.95 -2.73 7.25
N LEU A 120 -20.79 -2.36 8.52
CA LEU A 120 -20.53 -3.29 9.63
C LEU A 120 -19.34 -4.22 9.36
N THR A 121 -18.24 -3.68 8.82
CA THR A 121 -16.97 -4.40 8.63
C THR A 121 -16.21 -4.44 9.94
N THR A 122 -15.87 -5.63 10.44
CA THR A 122 -15.11 -5.80 11.68
C THR A 122 -13.64 -6.07 11.37
N ILE A 123 -12.74 -5.35 12.04
CA ILE A 123 -11.30 -5.33 11.73
C ILE A 123 -10.48 -5.70 12.97
N THR A 124 -9.44 -6.49 12.74
CA THR A 124 -8.38 -6.82 13.70
C THR A 124 -7.03 -6.46 13.08
N ILE A 125 -6.12 -5.88 13.86
CA ILE A 125 -4.78 -5.44 13.42
C ILE A 125 -3.73 -6.09 14.32
N LEU A 126 -2.67 -6.64 13.73
CA LEU A 126 -1.52 -7.22 14.42
C LEU A 126 -0.24 -6.48 14.02
N SER A 127 0.65 -6.22 14.97
CA SER A 127 1.97 -5.61 14.73
C SER A 127 3.11 -6.59 14.95
N ASP A 128 4.27 -6.33 14.34
CA ASP A 128 5.47 -7.16 14.43
C ASP A 128 6.12 -7.24 15.81
N ASP A 129 5.73 -6.37 16.74
CA ASP A 129 6.12 -6.40 18.15
C ASP A 129 5.20 -7.29 19.03
N GLY A 130 4.23 -7.97 18.42
CA GLY A 130 3.26 -8.82 19.10
C GLY A 130 2.02 -8.08 19.64
N GLY A 131 1.92 -6.77 19.40
CA GLY A 131 0.74 -5.98 19.68
C GLY A 131 -0.46 -6.35 18.82
N TYR A 132 -1.67 -6.06 19.30
CA TYR A 132 -2.89 -6.20 18.51
C TYR A 132 -3.97 -5.19 18.90
N LEU A 133 -4.82 -4.85 17.94
CA LEU A 133 -6.08 -4.14 18.12
C LEU A 133 -7.21 -5.00 17.55
N ASP A 134 -8.34 -5.02 18.24
CA ASP A 134 -9.51 -5.81 17.83
C ASP A 134 -10.82 -5.05 18.11
N GLY A 135 -11.90 -5.48 17.47
CA GLY A 135 -13.23 -4.91 17.68
C GLY A 135 -13.47 -3.55 17.01
N ILE A 136 -12.64 -3.17 16.04
CA ILE A 136 -12.89 -2.00 15.18
C ILE A 136 -14.07 -2.36 14.28
N VAL A 137 -15.06 -1.48 14.17
CA VAL A 137 -16.23 -1.64 13.29
C VAL A 137 -16.37 -0.39 12.44
N LEU A 138 -16.40 -0.56 11.11
CA LEU A 138 -16.54 0.53 10.15
C LEU A 138 -17.72 0.28 9.21
N ASP A 139 -18.43 1.34 8.87
CA ASP A 139 -19.40 1.34 7.79
C ASP A 139 -18.77 1.74 6.44
N ALA A 140 -19.50 1.55 5.34
CA ALA A 140 -18.98 1.89 4.02
C ALA A 140 -18.71 3.41 3.92
N GLY A 141 -17.49 3.76 3.53
CA GLY A 141 -17.06 5.17 3.46
C GLY A 141 -16.56 5.76 4.77
N ASP A 142 -16.61 5.01 5.88
CA ASP A 142 -15.91 5.41 7.11
C ASP A 142 -14.40 5.38 6.91
N ARG A 143 -13.72 6.19 7.72
CA ARG A 143 -12.27 6.21 7.85
C ARG A 143 -11.86 6.02 9.30
N TYR A 144 -10.83 5.21 9.53
CA TYR A 144 -10.28 4.98 10.86
C TYR A 144 -8.77 5.23 10.87
N SER A 145 -8.31 6.06 11.81
CA SER A 145 -6.89 6.27 12.07
C SER A 145 -6.42 5.24 13.08
N VAL A 146 -5.40 4.45 12.73
CA VAL A 146 -4.79 3.50 13.66
C VAL A 146 -3.96 4.28 14.68
N SER A 147 -4.20 4.04 15.96
CA SER A 147 -3.43 4.59 17.09
C SER A 147 -3.13 3.49 18.10
N ASP A 148 -2.12 3.71 18.95
CA ASP A 148 -1.82 2.85 20.10
C ASP A 148 -1.45 1.38 19.74
N LEU A 149 -0.85 1.17 18.56
CA LEU A 149 -0.34 -0.11 18.09
C LEU A 149 1.03 0.04 17.44
N GLY A 150 1.96 -0.86 17.76
CA GLY A 150 3.30 -0.88 17.18
C GLY A 150 4.09 0.41 17.43
N SER A 151 5.17 0.58 16.66
CA SER A 151 5.87 1.86 16.52
C SER A 151 5.36 2.60 15.28
N SER A 152 5.20 3.92 15.40
CA SER A 152 4.97 4.84 14.29
C SER A 152 6.24 5.58 13.86
N ASP A 153 7.42 5.05 14.19
CA ASP A 153 8.70 5.72 13.91
C ASP A 153 8.87 6.01 12.41
N PRO A 154 9.45 7.17 12.07
CA PRO A 154 9.57 7.65 10.70
C PRO A 154 10.60 6.87 9.88
N GLN A 155 10.74 7.19 8.59
CA GLN A 155 11.83 6.71 7.72
C GLN A 155 11.85 5.18 7.58
N GLY A 156 10.65 4.61 7.39
CA GLY A 156 10.44 3.18 7.28
C GLY A 156 10.75 2.39 8.54
N GLN A 157 11.01 3.03 9.69
CA GLN A 157 11.40 2.35 10.93
C GLN A 157 10.22 1.81 11.74
N GLY A 158 9.03 2.37 11.56
CA GLY A 158 7.83 1.93 12.25
C GLY A 158 7.45 0.48 11.99
N SER A 159 6.44 0.00 12.73
CA SER A 159 6.07 -1.41 12.79
C SER A 159 5.50 -1.93 11.48
N ALA A 160 5.79 -3.19 11.16
CA ALA A 160 4.99 -3.89 10.16
C ALA A 160 3.62 -4.27 10.74
N LEU A 161 2.56 -4.09 9.95
CA LEU A 161 1.21 -4.49 10.36
C LEU A 161 0.62 -5.53 9.41
N ARG A 162 -0.20 -6.42 9.99
CA ARG A 162 -1.17 -7.26 9.32
C ARG A 162 -2.56 -6.78 9.71
N ILE A 163 -3.38 -6.45 8.73
CA ILE A 163 -4.74 -5.96 8.93
C ILE A 163 -5.71 -6.98 8.37
N MET A 164 -6.62 -7.49 9.19
CA MET A 164 -7.58 -8.52 8.82
C MET A 164 -9.00 -8.02 9.06
N ALA A 165 -9.92 -8.39 8.18
CA ALA A 165 -11.33 -8.03 8.28
C ALA A 165 -12.26 -9.14 7.79
N ASP A 166 -13.51 -9.09 8.21
CA ASP A 166 -14.56 -9.99 7.71
C ASP A 166 -15.10 -9.59 6.32
N LYS A 167 -14.84 -8.33 5.91
CA LYS A 167 -15.25 -7.73 4.63
C LYS A 167 -14.12 -6.88 4.02
N PRO A 168 -14.20 -6.51 2.73
CA PRO A 168 -13.12 -5.81 2.06
C PRO A 168 -12.80 -4.42 2.65
N ILE A 169 -11.51 -4.20 2.89
CA ILE A 169 -10.91 -2.97 3.41
C ILE A 169 -9.73 -2.54 2.52
N ALA A 170 -9.27 -1.30 2.72
CA ALA A 170 -7.97 -0.82 2.27
C ALA A 170 -7.31 0.00 3.38
N ALA A 171 -6.00 0.14 3.29
CA ALA A 171 -5.24 0.97 4.21
C ALA A 171 -4.13 1.71 3.47
N VAL A 172 -3.76 2.87 4.00
CA VAL A 172 -2.63 3.66 3.53
C VAL A 172 -1.80 4.08 4.73
N GLN A 173 -0.49 4.16 4.52
CA GLN A 173 0.42 4.90 5.39
C GLN A 173 0.67 6.27 4.77
N VAL A 174 0.81 7.29 5.62
CA VAL A 174 1.08 8.69 5.25
C VAL A 174 1.95 9.38 6.30
N ASP A 175 2.59 10.47 5.89
CA ASP A 175 3.35 11.38 6.77
C ASP A 175 4.45 10.66 7.55
N ASP A 176 5.38 10.09 6.80
CA ASP A 176 6.53 9.36 7.27
C ASP A 176 7.47 10.23 8.13
N GLY A 177 7.57 11.55 7.90
CA GLY A 177 8.39 12.45 8.70
C GLY A 177 9.05 13.57 7.89
N ASP A 178 9.34 13.30 6.62
CA ASP A 178 9.65 14.28 5.58
C ASP A 178 8.84 13.96 4.30
N GLY A 179 9.26 14.54 3.17
CA GLY A 179 8.64 14.25 1.88
C GLY A 179 7.16 14.59 1.71
N THR A 180 6.58 14.01 0.67
CA THR A 180 5.14 14.03 0.40
C THR A 180 4.59 12.65 0.12
N ASP A 181 4.32 11.95 1.21
CA ASP A 181 4.23 10.50 1.15
C ASP A 181 2.91 9.86 1.43
N GLN A 182 2.67 8.86 0.59
CA GLN A 182 1.66 7.87 0.83
C GLN A 182 2.07 6.54 0.21
N SER A 183 1.98 5.47 0.97
CA SER A 183 2.06 4.10 0.48
C SER A 183 0.78 3.34 0.82
N ALA A 184 0.33 2.49 -0.10
CA ALA A 184 -0.82 1.63 0.12
C ALA A 184 -0.41 0.33 0.78
N PHE A 185 -1.22 -0.18 1.70
CA PHE A 185 -1.08 -1.56 2.14
C PHE A 185 -1.53 -2.49 1.01
N LEU A 186 -0.86 -3.63 0.84
CA LEU A 186 -1.15 -4.56 -0.24
C LEU A 186 -1.81 -5.85 0.26
N PRO A 187 -2.81 -6.36 -0.46
CA PRO A 187 -3.32 -7.72 -0.26
C PRO A 187 -2.27 -8.81 -0.48
N THR A 188 -2.48 -9.97 0.15
CA THR A 188 -1.58 -11.14 0.07
C THR A 188 -1.27 -11.56 -1.38
N GLU A 189 -2.22 -11.44 -2.31
CA GLU A 189 -2.04 -11.78 -3.73
C GLU A 189 -1.10 -10.84 -4.51
N TYR A 190 -0.69 -9.71 -3.93
CA TYR A 190 0.24 -8.76 -4.52
C TYR A 190 1.64 -8.81 -3.92
N LEU A 191 1.84 -9.66 -2.93
CA LEU A 191 3.16 -9.93 -2.37
C LEU A 191 3.97 -10.75 -3.38
N ALA A 192 5.29 -10.53 -3.40
CA ALA A 192 6.17 -11.16 -4.38
C ALA A 192 7.53 -11.50 -3.77
N VAL A 193 8.35 -12.23 -4.55
CA VAL A 193 9.65 -12.76 -4.10
C VAL A 193 10.85 -12.06 -4.76
N ALA A 194 10.60 -11.17 -5.72
CA ALA A 194 11.65 -10.50 -6.48
C ALA A 194 11.21 -9.09 -6.87
N PHE A 195 12.08 -8.12 -6.63
CA PHE A 195 11.83 -6.70 -6.84
C PHE A 195 13.09 -6.03 -7.38
N GLY A 196 12.92 -4.95 -8.12
CA GLY A 196 14.02 -4.12 -8.62
C GLY A 196 13.74 -2.67 -8.35
N LEU A 197 14.73 -1.96 -7.81
CA LEU A 197 14.60 -0.57 -7.44
C LEU A 197 14.77 0.33 -8.68
N PRO A 198 13.77 1.17 -9.01
CA PRO A 198 13.81 1.98 -10.21
C PRO A 198 14.65 3.26 -10.04
N THR A 199 14.85 3.73 -8.80
CA THR A 199 15.60 4.95 -8.46
C THR A 199 16.58 4.68 -7.32
N ASP A 200 17.49 5.62 -7.08
CA ASP A 200 18.33 5.60 -5.89
C ASP A 200 17.43 5.74 -4.67
N SER A 201 17.57 4.83 -3.72
CA SER A 201 16.70 4.73 -2.56
C SER A 201 17.45 4.99 -1.26
N GLN A 202 16.76 5.59 -0.31
CA GLN A 202 17.28 5.82 1.03
C GLN A 202 17.19 4.57 1.88
N TYR A 203 16.00 3.98 1.94
CA TYR A 203 15.76 2.70 2.57
C TYR A 203 14.79 1.83 1.77
N VAL A 204 14.73 0.56 2.14
CA VAL A 204 13.68 -0.37 1.72
C VAL A 204 13.12 -1.07 2.95
N ALA A 205 11.84 -0.88 3.23
CA ALA A 205 11.14 -1.55 4.31
C ALA A 205 10.39 -2.77 3.77
N VAL A 206 10.59 -3.92 4.40
CA VAL A 206 10.07 -5.22 3.96
C VAL A 206 9.21 -5.82 5.06
N VAL A 207 7.99 -6.24 4.72
CA VAL A 207 7.09 -6.97 5.63
C VAL A 207 6.96 -8.41 5.20
N CYS A 208 7.12 -9.32 6.15
CA CYS A 208 7.18 -10.76 5.91
C CYS A 208 6.08 -11.48 6.71
N PRO A 209 5.04 -11.96 6.02
CA PRO A 209 4.00 -12.79 6.64
C PRO A 209 4.47 -14.15 7.14
N TRP A 210 5.50 -14.74 6.54
CA TRP A 210 5.83 -16.16 6.68
C TRP A 210 7.05 -16.43 7.57
N PRO A 211 7.08 -17.57 8.30
CA PRO A 211 8.25 -18.02 9.03
C PRO A 211 9.41 -18.40 8.12
N ASP A 212 10.61 -18.35 8.68
CA ASP A 212 11.86 -18.69 7.99
C ASP A 212 12.09 -17.89 6.69
N THR A 213 11.53 -16.68 6.62
CA THR A 213 11.73 -15.78 5.47
C THR A 213 13.12 -15.16 5.53
N SER A 214 13.90 -15.35 4.48
CA SER A 214 15.17 -14.64 4.25
C SER A 214 14.99 -13.68 3.09
N VAL A 215 15.45 -12.45 3.29
CA VAL A 215 15.42 -11.37 2.29
C VAL A 215 16.85 -10.94 2.01
N THR A 216 17.20 -10.84 0.74
CA THR A 216 18.56 -10.51 0.27
C THR A 216 18.52 -9.29 -0.63
N LEU A 217 19.33 -8.29 -0.30
CA LEU A 217 19.63 -7.14 -1.14
C LEU A 217 20.87 -7.42 -1.98
N TYR A 218 20.74 -7.23 -3.29
CA TYR A 218 21.87 -7.20 -4.22
C TYR A 218 21.99 -5.80 -4.83
N ASP A 219 22.93 -5.03 -4.31
CA ASP A 219 23.24 -3.66 -4.68
C ASP A 219 24.66 -3.50 -5.27
N GLY A 220 25.40 -4.61 -5.38
CA GLY A 220 26.80 -4.64 -5.82
C GLY A 220 27.79 -5.02 -4.71
N ALA A 221 27.35 -5.13 -3.46
CA ALA A 221 28.17 -5.68 -2.37
C ALA A 221 28.48 -7.18 -2.57
N ASP A 222 29.65 -7.61 -2.08
CA ASP A 222 30.09 -9.02 -2.08
C ASP A 222 30.65 -9.42 -0.69
N PRO A 223 29.97 -10.28 0.07
CA PRO A 223 28.70 -10.94 -0.27
C PRO A 223 27.50 -9.96 -0.24
N PRO A 224 26.38 -10.31 -0.91
CA PRO A 224 25.12 -9.58 -0.79
C PRO A 224 24.62 -9.53 0.66
N GLU A 225 23.88 -8.47 1.01
CA GLU A 225 23.33 -8.32 2.35
C GLU A 225 22.07 -9.18 2.51
N ALA A 226 22.10 -10.13 3.44
CA ALA A 226 20.97 -11.00 3.74
C ALA A 226 20.47 -10.77 5.17
N ARG A 227 19.16 -10.69 5.34
CA ARG A 227 18.48 -10.56 6.64
C ARG A 227 17.44 -11.67 6.80
N VAL A 228 17.25 -12.10 8.04
CA VAL A 228 16.15 -13.01 8.41
C VAL A 228 14.99 -12.15 8.92
N CYS A 229 13.80 -12.42 8.41
CA CYS A 229 12.59 -11.70 8.71
C CYS A 229 11.63 -12.62 9.47
N THR A 230 11.23 -12.22 10.68
CA THR A 230 10.71 -13.13 11.71
C THR A 230 9.19 -13.22 11.78
N GLY A 231 8.48 -13.13 10.64
CA GLY A 231 7.05 -13.40 10.63
C GLY A 231 6.75 -14.83 11.04
N ASP A 232 5.56 -15.14 11.55
CA ASP A 232 5.22 -16.49 12.03
C ASP A 232 3.95 -17.08 11.40
N GLY A 233 3.37 -16.39 10.40
CA GLY A 233 2.07 -16.72 9.79
C GLY A 233 0.87 -16.13 10.54
N VAL A 234 1.08 -15.59 11.74
CA VAL A 234 0.09 -14.83 12.52
C VAL A 234 0.51 -13.36 12.56
N TYR A 235 1.62 -13.07 13.23
CA TYR A 235 2.22 -11.74 13.32
C TYR A 235 3.18 -11.51 12.14
N PRO A 236 3.18 -10.28 11.57
CA PRO A 236 4.15 -9.92 10.55
C PRO A 236 5.57 -9.89 11.13
N GLY A 237 6.57 -10.13 10.29
CA GLY A 237 7.95 -9.75 10.54
C GLY A 237 8.34 -8.52 9.72
N LYS A 238 9.41 -7.85 10.13
CA LYS A 238 9.96 -6.68 9.41
C LYS A 238 11.48 -6.74 9.27
N VAL A 239 11.98 -6.28 8.13
CA VAL A 239 13.38 -5.90 7.96
C VAL A 239 13.48 -4.58 7.19
N LEU A 240 14.58 -3.85 7.39
CA LEU A 240 14.85 -2.55 6.76
C LEU A 240 16.24 -2.57 6.15
N PHE A 241 16.40 -2.31 4.85
CA PHE A 241 17.70 -2.09 4.21
C PHE A 241 17.96 -0.59 4.03
N GLY A 242 19.23 -0.20 3.85
CA GLY A 242 19.62 1.21 3.67
C GLY A 242 19.81 1.93 5.00
N SER A 243 19.40 3.20 5.08
CA SER A 243 19.51 4.03 6.27
C SER A 243 18.25 4.86 6.51
N ALA A 244 18.00 5.21 7.77
CA ALA A 244 17.00 6.22 8.16
C ALA A 244 17.54 7.65 8.09
N ASP A 245 18.83 7.82 7.76
CA ASP A 245 19.43 9.14 7.51
C ASP A 245 19.25 9.52 6.04
N ASN A 246 19.00 10.81 5.77
CA ASN A 246 18.71 11.25 4.41
C ASN A 246 19.80 10.92 3.37
N GLY A 247 19.38 10.50 2.18
CA GLY A 247 20.24 10.38 1.00
C GLY A 247 20.25 9.00 0.35
N ALA A 248 21.01 8.86 -0.75
CA ALA A 248 21.08 7.62 -1.52
C ALA A 248 21.99 6.58 -0.84
N HIS A 249 21.40 5.53 -0.30
CA HIS A 249 22.13 4.40 0.33
C HIS A 249 22.02 3.10 -0.46
N ILE A 250 21.03 3.00 -1.34
CA ILE A 250 20.84 1.85 -2.23
C ILE A 250 20.70 2.38 -3.65
N SER A 251 21.59 1.96 -4.56
CA SER A 251 21.59 2.46 -5.93
C SER A 251 20.43 1.92 -6.76
N ALA A 252 19.95 2.73 -7.71
CA ALA A 252 19.02 2.31 -8.74
C ALA A 252 19.52 1.06 -9.47
N GLY A 253 18.63 0.13 -9.75
CA GLY A 253 18.95 -1.16 -10.36
C GLY A 253 19.37 -2.25 -9.38
N ALA A 254 19.49 -1.94 -8.08
CA ALA A 254 19.58 -2.96 -7.04
C ALA A 254 18.31 -3.83 -7.03
N ARG A 255 18.45 -5.08 -6.57
CA ARG A 255 17.34 -6.05 -6.49
C ARG A 255 17.18 -6.59 -5.08
N ILE A 256 15.92 -6.83 -4.70
CA ILE A 256 15.56 -7.55 -3.48
C ILE A 256 15.00 -8.91 -3.89
N GLU A 257 15.49 -9.98 -3.27
CA GLU A 257 14.95 -11.33 -3.44
C GLU A 257 14.65 -11.98 -2.10
N SER A 258 13.58 -12.78 -2.04
CA SER A 258 13.20 -13.54 -0.85
C SER A 258 12.79 -14.96 -1.19
N ASN A 259 12.84 -15.86 -0.21
CA ASN A 259 12.40 -17.26 -0.36
C ASN A 259 10.89 -17.46 -0.20
N GLU A 260 10.21 -16.53 0.47
CA GLU A 260 8.76 -16.44 0.59
C GLU A 260 8.28 -15.07 0.11
N PRO A 261 7.02 -14.90 -0.33
CA PRO A 261 6.55 -13.59 -0.78
C PRO A 261 6.71 -12.52 0.32
N VAL A 262 6.75 -11.25 -0.03
CA VAL A 262 6.88 -10.12 0.93
C VAL A 262 6.20 -8.88 0.38
N TYR A 263 5.86 -7.93 1.26
CA TYR A 263 5.49 -6.55 0.90
C TYR A 263 6.73 -5.67 0.94
N LEU A 264 6.84 -4.72 0.00
CA LEU A 264 7.89 -3.71 0.01
C LEU A 264 7.35 -2.29 -0.20
N MET A 265 7.95 -1.37 0.53
CA MET A 265 8.01 0.05 0.17
C MET A 265 9.47 0.54 0.23
N TYR A 266 9.76 1.60 -0.49
CA TYR A 266 11.06 2.25 -0.50
C TYR A 266 10.87 3.76 -0.54
N GLU A 267 11.87 4.49 -0.08
CA GLU A 267 11.90 5.94 -0.19
C GLU A 267 12.83 6.37 -1.33
N ASP A 268 12.32 7.20 -2.24
CA ASP A 268 13.05 7.80 -3.35
C ASP A 268 13.93 8.95 -2.84
N SER A 269 15.24 8.69 -2.70
CA SER A 269 16.22 9.62 -2.11
C SER A 269 16.36 10.98 -2.83
N ALA A 270 15.79 11.12 -4.03
CA ALA A 270 15.77 12.39 -4.76
C ALA A 270 14.61 13.31 -4.36
N ARG A 271 13.57 12.73 -3.77
CA ARG A 271 12.33 13.41 -3.39
C ARG A 271 12.02 13.28 -1.90
N ASP A 272 12.77 12.41 -1.23
CA ASP A 272 12.48 11.93 0.12
C ASP A 272 11.05 11.37 0.18
N ASP A 273 10.63 10.64 -0.89
CA ASP A 273 9.24 10.17 -1.02
C ASP A 273 9.06 8.64 -0.93
N GLU A 274 8.18 8.11 -0.06
CA GLU A 274 7.80 6.70 -0.03
C GLU A 274 6.94 6.26 -1.22
N ARG A 275 7.28 5.09 -1.74
CA ARG A 275 6.58 4.44 -2.85
C ARG A 275 6.40 2.96 -2.57
N ASN A 276 5.23 2.43 -2.93
CA ASN A 276 5.06 0.99 -3.04
C ASN A 276 5.98 0.43 -4.13
N LEU A 277 6.60 -0.72 -3.86
CA LEU A 277 7.36 -1.46 -4.88
C LEU A 277 6.59 -2.70 -5.29
N MET A 278 6.29 -2.80 -6.57
CA MET A 278 5.56 -3.94 -7.12
C MET A 278 6.52 -5.04 -7.56
N GLY A 279 6.17 -6.28 -7.21
CA GLY A 279 6.95 -7.46 -7.56
C GLY A 279 7.07 -7.71 -9.06
N MET A 280 8.20 -8.28 -9.46
CA MET A 280 8.38 -8.82 -10.80
C MET A 280 7.72 -10.21 -10.91
N PRO A 281 7.10 -10.54 -12.05
CA PRO A 281 6.51 -11.85 -12.30
C PRO A 281 7.53 -12.99 -12.48
#